data_AF-A0A6M3L8U4-F1
#
_entry.id   AF-A0A6M3L8U4-F1
#
_cell.length_a   1.000
_cell.length_b   1.000
_cell.length_c   1.000
_cell.angle_alpha   90.00
_cell.angle_beta   90.00
_cell.angle_gamma   90.00
#
_symmetry.space_group_name_H-M   'P 1'
#
loop_
_entity.id
_entity.type
_entity.pdbx_description
1 polymer ?
#
loop_
_entity_poly.entity_id
_entity_poly.type
_entity_poly.pdbx_seq_one_letter_code
_entity_poly.pdbx_strand_id
1 'polypeptide(L)' 'MSQIRIIRNRHESAKAALDKWLNGSLWGDAIDLGRDHYHVYGAWRRRWRPVSVEFMKSQITIVNE' A
#
# COMPACT_ATOMS: atom_id res chain seq x y z
N MET A 1 19.28 2.87 3.32
CA MET A 1 19.01 1.61 2.59
C MET A 1 17.52 1.35 2.70
N SER A 2 16.82 1.22 1.59
CA SER A 2 15.37 1.03 1.59
C SER A 2 15.02 -0.37 2.11
N GLN A 3 14.03 -0.45 3.01
CA GLN A 3 13.58 -1.73 3.57
C GLN A 3 12.31 -2.20 2.84
N ILE A 4 12.41 -3.36 2.19
CA ILE A 4 11.29 -4.00 1.49
C ILE A 4 10.61 -5.00 2.43
N ARG A 5 9.28 -4.94 2.51
CA ARG A 5 8.44 -5.88 3.25
C ARG A 5 7.28 -6.34 2.37
N ILE A 6 7.09 -7.66 2.28
CA ILE A 6 5.98 -8.26 1.54
C ILE A 6 5.06 -8.96 2.55
N ILE A 7 3.76 -8.71 2.45
CA ILE A 7 2.73 -9.35 3.28
C ILE A 7 1.64 -9.95 2.39
N ARG A 8 1.00 -11.02 2.85
CA ARG A 8 -0.14 -11.61 2.14
C ARG A 8 -1.35 -10.67 2.24
N ASN A 9 -2.01 -10.41 1.10
CA ASN A 9 -3.29 -9.71 1.12
C ASN A 9 -4.35 -10.67 1.68
N ARG A 10 -4.94 -10.30 2.83
CA ARG A 10 -6.01 -11.05 3.49
C ARG A 10 -7.39 -10.45 3.21
N HIS A 11 -7.46 -9.44 2.36
CA HIS A 11 -8.69 -8.82 1.90
C HIS A 11 -9.16 -9.51 0.63
N GLU A 12 -10.46 -9.42 0.34
CA GLU A 12 -11.07 -10.04 -0.84
C GLU A 12 -10.53 -9.46 -2.17
N SER A 13 -10.03 -8.23 -2.14
CA SER A 13 -9.44 -7.51 -3.27
C SER A 13 -8.30 -6.59 -2.84
N ALA A 14 -7.48 -6.16 -3.81
CA ALA A 14 -6.48 -5.13 -3.60
C ALA A 14 -7.13 -3.78 -3.27
N LYS A 15 -8.26 -3.46 -3.89
CA LYS A 15 -9.03 -2.24 -3.58
C LYS A 15 -9.48 -2.20 -2.12
N ALA A 16 -10.00 -3.30 -1.59
CA ALA A 16 -10.42 -3.38 -0.20
C ALA A 16 -9.24 -3.21 0.78
N ALA A 17 -8.07 -3.73 0.42
CA ALA A 17 -6.85 -3.53 1.19
C ALA A 17 -6.40 -2.06 1.17
N LEU A 18 -6.38 -1.45 -0.02
CA LEU A 18 -6.03 -0.05 -0.25
C LEU A 18 -6.91 0.88 0.59
N ASP A 19 -8.24 0.78 0.47
CA ASP A 19 -9.20 1.64 1.15
C ASP A 19 -9.00 1.59 2.68
N LYS A 20 -8.79 0.38 3.21
CA LYS A 20 -8.52 0.19 4.64
C LYS A 20 -7.22 0.87 5.08
N TRP A 21 -6.19 0.82 4.25
CA TRP A 21 -4.89 1.40 4.55
C TRP A 21 -4.92 2.93 4.46
N LEU A 22 -5.50 3.48 3.39
CA LEU A 22 -5.68 4.92 3.22
C LEU A 22 -6.53 5.55 4.32
N ASN A 23 -7.56 4.85 4.81
CA ASN A 23 -8.39 5.35 5.90
C ASN A 23 -7.65 5.36 7.26
N GLY A 24 -6.81 4.34 7.52
CA GLY A 24 -6.21 4.14 8.83
C GLY A 24 -4.75 4.58 8.98
N SER A 25 -3.87 4.07 8.12
CA SER A 25 -2.41 4.03 8.38
C SER A 25 -1.57 4.80 7.36
N LEU A 26 -2.08 4.97 6.15
CA LEU A 26 -1.37 5.51 5.01
C LEU A 26 -1.98 6.85 4.57
N TRP A 27 -1.13 7.74 4.07
CA TRP A 27 -1.54 9.00 3.44
C TRP A 27 -0.85 9.09 2.09
N GLY A 28 -1.55 9.51 1.05
CA GLY A 28 -1.03 9.56 -0.32
C GLY A 28 -2.14 9.29 -1.33
N ASP A 29 -1.79 9.49 -2.60
CA ASP A 29 -2.71 9.29 -3.71
C ASP A 29 -2.54 7.90 -4.31
N ALA A 30 -3.67 7.24 -4.56
CA ALA A 30 -3.68 5.94 -5.19
C ALA A 30 -3.61 6.07 -6.72
N ILE A 31 -2.73 5.27 -7.31
CA ILE A 31 -2.58 5.09 -8.75
C ILE A 31 -3.16 3.72 -9.09
N ASP A 32 -4.20 3.71 -9.92
CA ASP A 32 -4.78 2.47 -10.45
C ASP A 32 -3.91 1.95 -11.60
N LEU A 33 -3.39 0.74 -11.44
CA LEU A 33 -2.56 0.05 -12.44
C LEU A 33 -3.35 -1.03 -13.21
N GLY A 34 -4.65 -1.18 -12.93
CA GLY A 34 -5.56 -2.13 -13.55
C GLY A 34 -5.53 -3.53 -12.93
N ARG A 35 -6.52 -4.38 -13.28
CA ARG A 35 -6.62 -5.80 -12.81
C ARG A 35 -6.41 -6.00 -11.30
N ASP A 36 -7.07 -5.17 -10.47
CA ASP A 36 -6.96 -5.24 -8.99
C ASP A 36 -5.51 -5.09 -8.49
N HIS A 37 -4.83 -4.09 -9.07
CA HIS A 37 -3.48 -3.68 -8.72
C HIS A 37 -3.46 -2.17 -8.53
N TYR A 38 -3.03 -1.72 -7.35
CA TYR A 38 -2.96 -0.31 -7.01
C TYR A 38 -1.58 0.00 -6.44
N HIS A 39 -1.11 1.20 -6.70
CA HIS A 39 0.13 1.72 -6.13
C HIS A 39 -0.17 2.99 -5.34
N VAL A 40 0.50 3.17 -4.21
CA VAL A 40 0.45 4.40 -3.42
C VAL A 40 1.86 4.82 -3.10
N TYR A 41 2.23 6.01 -3.58
CA TYR A 41 3.40 6.72 -3.09
C TYR A 41 2.93 7.75 -2.06
N GLY A 42 3.45 7.69 -0.84
CA GLY A 42 2.90 8.47 0.25
C GLY A 42 3.71 8.43 1.52
N ALA A 43 3.04 8.59 2.66
CA ALA A 43 3.67 8.56 3.97
C ALA A 43 2.86 7.78 5.00
N TRP A 44 3.55 7.12 5.92
CA TRP A 44 2.93 6.54 7.11
C TRP A 44 2.35 7.63 8.01
N ARG A 45 1.05 7.62 8.29
CA ARG A 45 0.39 8.65 9.12
C ARG A 45 1.02 8.81 10.51
N ARG A 46 1.43 7.70 11.16
CA ARG A 46 1.98 7.74 12.53
C ARG A 46 3.40 8.30 12.62
N ARG A 47 4.21 8.14 11.57
CA ARG A 47 5.65 8.47 11.61
C ARG A 47 6.06 9.53 10.60
N TRP A 48 5.14 9.97 9.73
CA TRP A 48 5.39 10.87 8.60
C TRP A 48 6.63 10.47 7.80
N ARG A 49 6.76 9.15 7.56
CA ARG A 49 7.89 8.60 6.79
C ARG A 49 7.43 8.22 5.38
N PRO A 50 8.22 8.57 4.36
CA PRO A 50 7.91 8.20 2.99
C PRO A 50 7.82 6.68 2.86
N VAL A 51 6.84 6.24 2.09
CA VAL A 51 6.60 4.83 1.80
C VAL A 51 5.97 4.69 0.43
N SER A 52 6.41 3.66 -0.28
CA SER A 52 5.83 3.19 -1.52
C SER A 52 5.14 1.86 -1.25
N VAL A 53 3.85 1.74 -1.58
CA VAL A 53 3.05 0.55 -1.29
C VAL A 53 2.33 0.09 -2.55
N GLU A 54 2.53 -1.16 -2.93
CA GLU A 54 1.77 -1.84 -3.99
C GLU A 54 0.77 -2.81 -3.37
N PHE A 55 -0.49 -2.71 -3.79
CA PHE A 55 -1.58 -3.58 -3.40
C PHE A 55 -1.95 -4.46 -4.58
N MET A 56 -1.78 -5.76 -4.43
CA MET A 56 -2.21 -6.78 -5.38
C MET A 56 -3.24 -7.70 -4.75
N LYS A 57 -4.01 -8.43 -5.56
CA LYS A 57 -4.99 -9.41 -5.06
C LYS A 57 -4.41 -10.42 -4.08
N SER A 58 -3.18 -10.88 -4.28
CA SER A 58 -2.54 -11.91 -3.45
C SER A 58 -1.63 -11.36 -2.35
N GLN A 59 -1.05 -10.17 -2.54
CA GLN A 59 0.00 -9.63 -1.67
C GLN A 59 0.03 -8.11 -1.66
N ILE A 60 0.69 -7.55 -0.65
CA ILE A 60 0.96 -6.13 -0.51
C ILE A 60 2.47 -5.97 -0.32
N THR A 61 3.10 -5.20 -1.19
CA THR A 61 4.54 -4.88 -1.14
C THR A 61 4.71 -3.49 -0.57
N ILE A 62 5.63 -3.33 0.36
CA ILE A 62 5.90 -2.08 1.07
C ILE A 62 7.39 -1.80 0.94
N VAL A 63 7.74 -0.61 0.46
CA VAL A 63 9.11 -0.11 0.38
C VAL A 63 9.21 1.14 1.25
N ASN A 64 9.95 1.04 2.35
CA ASN A 64 10.27 2.20 3.19
C ASN A 64 11.58 2.80 2.71
N GLU A 65 11.58 4.10 2.43
CA GLU A 65 12.77 4.87 2.07
C GLU A 65 13.47 5.48 3.29
#